data_AF-A0A430L0T5-F1
#
_entry.id   AF-A0A430L0T5-F1
#
_cell.length_a   1.000
_cell.length_b   1.000
_cell.length_c   1.000
_cell.angle_alpha   90.00
_cell.angle_beta   90.00
_cell.angle_gamma   90.00
#
_symmetry.space_group_name_H-M   'P 1'
#
loop_
_entity.id
_entity.type
_entity.pdbx_description
1 polymer ?
#
loop_
_entity_poly.entity_id
_entity_poly.type
_entity_poly.pdbx_seq_one_letter_code
_entity_poly.pdbx_strand_id
1 'polypeptide(L)'
;PQSPQDAAFSRLDVCIPKNEDQWQAARRNHGFETPEDVCTTVSALIQDGLLPPDLRRFIYIAVCCVECRKDEDEAFRNYRARTQAKTCSDLTIRNYMSLVRGIIALVDQRYSIIQHRAFEALVLYAPLSLKCLSHYKQAPGRFEACFPRNTVSFEVQASLPLYLPFIITSRCPQYKYVAPSIKYHLTYCDRYVEVCTALHTKLFDENAFIEFALALDRMKCVTRSLPAPQEPQPLVSSEGAHYDAVRGIWVNDVDDVDVTEYVNTEIYAIPGRLTSYKVFDISEIIQQNAATAAKEQVGCAPQEIPGVVSFKFDWSTHHDVVCSQVLGMLVS
;
A
#
# COMPACT_ATOMS: atom_id res chain seq x y z
N PRO A 1 -12.35 9.28 35.15
CA PRO A 1 -13.10 8.82 33.95
C PRO A 1 -12.20 8.90 32.71
N GLN A 2 -11.99 7.78 32.02
CA GLN A 2 -11.19 7.74 30.79
C GLN A 2 -11.98 8.40 29.65
N SER A 3 -11.33 9.20 28.80
CA SER A 3 -12.03 9.82 27.66
C SER A 3 -12.50 8.75 26.66
N PRO A 4 -13.58 8.98 25.88
CA PRO A 4 -14.03 8.03 24.86
C PRO A 4 -12.95 7.69 23.82
N GLN A 5 -12.10 8.67 23.49
CA GLN A 5 -10.96 8.48 22.59
C GLN A 5 -9.91 7.57 23.23
N ASP A 6 -9.56 7.80 24.49
CA ASP A 6 -8.60 6.94 25.20
C ASP A 6 -9.11 5.52 25.35
N ALA A 7 -10.41 5.33 25.62
CA ALA A 7 -11.03 4.02 25.68
C ALA A 7 -10.95 3.30 24.32
N ALA A 8 -11.13 4.02 23.21
CA ALA A 8 -10.99 3.46 21.86
C ALA A 8 -9.56 2.98 21.59
N PHE A 9 -8.55 3.80 21.92
CA PHE A 9 -7.14 3.42 21.75
C PHE A 9 -6.70 2.31 22.70
N SER A 10 -7.14 2.30 23.96
CA SER A 10 -6.87 1.19 24.88
C SER A 10 -7.46 -0.12 24.35
N ARG A 11 -8.67 -0.08 23.78
CA ARG A 11 -9.26 -1.27 23.16
C ARG A 11 -8.49 -1.72 21.92
N LEU A 12 -8.11 -0.79 21.05
CA LEU A 12 -7.28 -1.12 19.88
C LEU A 12 -5.97 -1.77 20.34
N ASP A 13 -5.28 -1.16 21.30
CA ASP A 13 -4.00 -1.63 21.80
C ASP A 13 -4.06 -3.06 22.37
N VAL A 14 -5.12 -3.38 23.12
CA VAL A 14 -5.39 -4.73 23.66
C VAL A 14 -5.70 -5.74 22.55
N CYS A 15 -6.39 -5.32 21.48
CA CYS A 15 -6.76 -6.21 20.38
C CYS A 15 -5.61 -6.52 19.42
N ILE A 16 -4.64 -5.61 19.25
CA ILE A 16 -3.54 -5.83 18.31
C ILE A 16 -2.46 -6.73 18.92
N PRO A 17 -2.14 -7.89 18.30
CA PRO A 17 -1.08 -8.76 18.79
C PRO A 17 0.29 -8.09 18.77
N LYS A 18 1.04 -8.23 19.88
CA LYS A 18 2.31 -7.52 20.08
C LYS A 18 3.55 -8.35 19.74
N ASN A 19 3.46 -9.67 19.87
CA ASN A 19 4.56 -10.59 19.61
C ASN A 19 4.07 -11.83 18.85
N GLU A 20 5.00 -12.68 18.43
CA GLU A 20 4.71 -13.82 17.57
C GLU A 20 3.72 -14.81 18.18
N ASP A 21 3.87 -15.14 19.46
CA ASP A 21 2.94 -16.05 20.15
C ASP A 21 1.52 -15.49 20.17
N GLN A 22 1.37 -14.17 20.37
CA GLN A 22 0.08 -13.50 20.31
C GLN A 22 -0.48 -13.48 18.88
N TRP A 23 0.34 -13.31 17.85
CA TRP A 23 -0.09 -13.38 16.45
C TRP A 23 -0.63 -14.77 16.10
N GLN A 24 0.08 -15.82 16.50
CA GLN A 24 -0.36 -17.21 16.27
C GLN A 24 -1.63 -17.54 17.06
N ALA A 25 -1.72 -17.11 18.32
CA ALA A 25 -2.92 -17.30 19.12
C ALA A 25 -4.14 -16.54 18.55
N ALA A 26 -3.94 -15.31 18.06
CA ALA A 26 -5.00 -14.54 17.44
C ALA A 26 -5.50 -15.22 16.15
N ARG A 27 -4.59 -15.69 15.29
CA ARG A 27 -4.96 -16.43 14.07
C ARG A 27 -5.76 -17.69 14.38
N ARG A 28 -5.38 -18.45 15.42
CA ARG A 28 -6.19 -19.59 15.90
C ARG A 28 -7.60 -19.19 16.29
N ASN A 29 -7.73 -18.15 17.10
CA ASN A 29 -9.03 -17.71 17.62
C ASN A 29 -9.94 -17.13 16.53
N HIS A 30 -9.36 -16.63 15.44
CA HIS A 30 -10.09 -15.98 14.35
C HIS A 30 -10.23 -16.84 13.09
N GLY A 31 -9.83 -18.13 13.13
CA GLY A 31 -9.91 -19.00 11.96
C GLY A 31 -9.05 -18.48 10.81
N PHE A 32 -7.77 -18.23 11.10
CA PHE A 32 -6.79 -17.72 10.14
C PHE A 32 -5.40 -18.34 10.33
N GLU A 33 -5.33 -19.55 10.93
CA GLU A 33 -4.09 -20.27 11.19
C GLU A 33 -3.66 -21.12 9.99
N THR A 34 -4.58 -21.91 9.43
CA THR A 34 -4.28 -22.85 8.34
C THR A 34 -4.60 -22.27 6.95
N PRO A 35 -3.99 -22.78 5.86
CA PRO A 35 -4.37 -22.42 4.49
C PRO A 35 -5.87 -22.54 4.21
N GLU A 36 -6.51 -23.59 4.71
CA GLU A 36 -7.95 -23.84 4.55
C GLU A 36 -8.79 -22.79 5.27
N ASP A 37 -8.38 -22.42 6.49
CA ASP A 37 -9.02 -21.37 7.27
C ASP A 37 -8.89 -20.00 6.57
N VAL A 38 -7.69 -19.70 6.04
CA VAL A 38 -7.44 -18.46 5.29
C VAL A 38 -8.35 -18.38 4.06
N CYS A 39 -8.42 -19.44 3.26
CA CYS A 39 -9.32 -19.51 2.09
C CYS A 39 -10.79 -19.35 2.50
N THR A 40 -11.20 -19.96 3.60
CA THR A 40 -12.58 -19.88 4.12
C THR A 40 -12.93 -18.47 4.55
N THR A 41 -12.04 -17.83 5.33
CA THR A 41 -12.21 -16.45 5.82
C THR A 41 -12.26 -15.45 4.67
N VAL A 42 -11.35 -15.57 3.70
CA VAL A 42 -11.33 -14.69 2.51
C VAL A 42 -12.57 -14.90 1.64
N SER A 43 -13.00 -16.14 1.46
CA SER A 43 -14.24 -16.46 0.73
C SER A 43 -15.47 -15.85 1.42
N ALA A 44 -15.56 -15.92 2.75
CA ALA A 44 -16.64 -15.30 3.51
C ALA A 44 -16.64 -13.77 3.37
N LEU A 45 -15.46 -13.13 3.33
CA LEU A 45 -15.33 -11.69 3.09
C LEU A 45 -15.79 -11.29 1.68
N ILE A 46 -15.61 -12.17 0.69
CA ILE A 46 -15.99 -11.91 -0.69
C ILE A 46 -17.48 -12.21 -0.95
N GLN A 47 -18.04 -13.23 -0.32
CA GLN A 47 -19.41 -13.70 -0.62
C GLN A 47 -20.48 -13.13 0.33
N ASP A 48 -20.17 -12.09 1.12
CA ASP A 48 -21.05 -11.60 2.19
C ASP A 48 -21.48 -12.71 3.16
N GLY A 49 -20.51 -13.51 3.60
CA GLY A 49 -20.72 -14.50 4.66
C GLY A 49 -21.15 -13.87 5.98
N LEU A 50 -21.21 -14.68 7.04
CA LEU A 50 -21.55 -14.22 8.39
C LEU A 50 -20.42 -13.36 9.00
N LEU A 51 -20.31 -12.11 8.55
CA LEU A 51 -19.32 -11.14 9.02
C LEU A 51 -19.83 -10.39 10.25
N PRO A 52 -18.95 -10.00 11.19
CA PRO A 52 -19.28 -9.09 12.28
C PRO A 52 -19.94 -7.80 11.75
N PRO A 53 -20.95 -7.23 12.43
CA PRO A 53 -21.72 -6.09 11.91
C PRO A 53 -20.87 -4.87 11.55
N ASP A 54 -19.88 -4.53 12.38
CA ASP A 54 -19.00 -3.38 12.15
C ASP A 54 -18.06 -3.61 10.95
N LEU A 55 -17.51 -4.83 10.80
CA LEU A 55 -16.70 -5.20 9.64
C LEU A 55 -17.52 -5.17 8.35
N ARG A 56 -18.73 -5.74 8.37
CA ARG A 56 -19.66 -5.70 7.24
C ARG A 56 -19.97 -4.26 6.83
N ARG A 57 -20.24 -3.40 7.81
CA ARG A 57 -20.50 -1.98 7.57
C ARG A 57 -19.27 -1.26 6.98
N PHE A 58 -18.07 -1.55 7.49
CA PHE A 58 -16.83 -1.02 6.95
C PHE A 58 -16.64 -1.38 5.47
N ILE A 59 -16.85 -2.66 5.12
CA ILE A 59 -16.81 -3.14 3.72
C ILE A 59 -17.87 -2.45 2.86
N TYR A 60 -19.11 -2.31 3.34
CA TYR A 60 -20.17 -1.63 2.58
C TYR A 60 -19.91 -0.15 2.32
N ILE A 61 -19.25 0.54 3.25
CA ILE A 61 -18.81 1.92 3.03
C ILE A 61 -17.71 1.95 1.96
N ALA A 62 -16.75 1.03 2.02
CA ALA A 62 -15.70 0.93 1.02
C ALA A 62 -16.25 0.59 -0.38
N VAL A 63 -17.24 -0.30 -0.49
CA VAL A 63 -17.98 -0.55 -1.75
C VAL A 63 -18.70 0.72 -2.22
N CYS A 64 -19.34 1.47 -1.31
CA CYS A 64 -19.97 2.75 -1.62
C CYS A 64 -18.96 3.75 -2.21
N CYS A 65 -17.71 3.80 -1.72
CA CYS A 65 -16.66 4.64 -2.31
C CYS A 65 -16.44 4.33 -3.79
N VAL A 66 -16.50 3.05 -4.17
CA VAL A 66 -16.31 2.60 -5.56
C VAL A 66 -17.52 2.93 -6.41
N GLU A 67 -18.73 2.68 -5.91
CA GLU A 67 -19.98 2.95 -6.64
C GLU A 67 -20.21 4.45 -6.86
N CYS A 68 -19.87 5.29 -5.88
CA CYS A 68 -20.02 6.75 -5.98
C CYS A 68 -19.25 7.36 -7.14
N ARG A 69 -18.21 6.70 -7.66
CA ARG A 69 -17.48 7.20 -8.83
C ARG A 69 -18.28 7.09 -10.13
N LYS A 70 -19.27 6.21 -10.17
CA LYS A 70 -20.13 6.00 -11.34
C LYS A 70 -21.41 6.81 -11.22
N ASP A 71 -22.10 6.66 -10.09
CA ASP A 71 -23.33 7.38 -9.76
C ASP A 71 -23.40 7.54 -8.23
N GLU A 72 -23.31 8.77 -7.75
CA GLU A 72 -23.33 9.07 -6.32
C GLU A 72 -24.69 8.78 -5.69
N ASP A 73 -25.78 9.15 -6.36
CA ASP A 73 -27.13 8.98 -5.84
C ASP A 73 -27.49 7.48 -5.77
N GLU A 74 -27.11 6.71 -6.79
CA GLU A 74 -27.29 5.26 -6.79
C GLU A 74 -26.46 4.59 -5.69
N ALA A 75 -25.19 4.97 -5.54
CA ALA A 75 -24.32 4.45 -4.50
C ALA A 75 -24.90 4.70 -3.09
N PHE A 76 -25.43 5.91 -2.84
CA PHE A 76 -26.06 6.23 -1.55
C PHE A 76 -27.36 5.46 -1.32
N ARG A 77 -28.19 5.26 -2.36
CA ARG A 77 -29.37 4.38 -2.28
C ARG A 77 -28.96 2.94 -1.94
N ASN A 78 -27.96 2.41 -2.63
CA ASN A 78 -27.45 1.05 -2.43
C ASN A 78 -26.86 0.88 -1.03
N TYR A 79 -26.10 1.85 -0.53
CA TYR A 79 -25.57 1.84 0.85
C TYR A 79 -26.69 1.77 1.90
N ARG A 80 -27.72 2.63 1.77
CA ARG A 80 -28.87 2.63 2.70
C ARG A 80 -29.62 1.32 2.68
N ALA A 81 -29.79 0.71 1.50
CA ALA A 81 -30.43 -0.59 1.35
C ALA A 81 -29.63 -1.69 2.07
N ARG A 82 -28.31 -1.76 1.84
CA ARG A 82 -27.42 -2.78 2.44
C ARG A 82 -27.31 -2.65 3.96
N THR A 83 -27.30 -1.43 4.48
CA THR A 83 -27.16 -1.16 5.93
C THR A 83 -28.49 -1.00 6.66
N GLN A 84 -29.62 -1.06 5.94
CA GLN A 84 -30.96 -0.77 6.45
C GLN A 84 -31.08 0.63 7.10
N ALA A 85 -30.13 1.54 6.83
CA ALA A 85 -30.06 2.88 7.41
C ALA A 85 -30.83 3.90 6.56
N LYS A 86 -32.15 3.72 6.44
CA LYS A 86 -33.01 4.51 5.53
C LYS A 86 -32.92 6.03 5.72
N THR A 87 -32.67 6.49 6.95
CA THR A 87 -32.62 7.92 7.31
C THR A 87 -31.21 8.51 7.32
N CYS A 88 -30.18 7.72 6.98
CA CYS A 88 -28.80 8.20 6.94
C CYS A 88 -28.66 9.29 5.86
N SER A 89 -28.19 10.48 6.21
CA SER A 89 -28.06 11.60 5.26
C SER A 89 -26.88 11.38 4.29
N ASP A 90 -26.93 11.99 3.11
CA ASP A 90 -25.84 11.92 2.13
C ASP A 90 -24.53 12.47 2.71
N LEU A 91 -24.59 13.59 3.45
CA LEU A 91 -23.45 14.16 4.15
C LEU A 91 -22.82 13.15 5.13
N THR A 92 -23.65 12.42 5.87
CA THR A 92 -23.19 11.37 6.78
C THR A 92 -22.48 10.23 6.03
N ILE A 93 -23.02 9.82 4.88
CA ILE A 93 -22.40 8.77 4.05
C ILE A 93 -21.04 9.25 3.51
N ARG A 94 -20.94 10.50 3.01
CA ARG A 94 -19.66 11.09 2.58
C ARG A 94 -18.63 11.14 3.72
N ASN A 95 -19.06 11.48 4.93
CA ASN A 95 -18.19 11.45 6.11
C ASN A 95 -17.69 10.03 6.40
N TYR A 96 -18.55 9.01 6.32
CA TYR A 96 -18.14 7.62 6.48
C TYR A 96 -17.14 7.17 5.42
N MET A 97 -17.35 7.55 4.16
CA MET A 97 -16.41 7.28 3.07
C MET A 97 -15.03 7.91 3.34
N SER A 98 -15.02 9.18 3.79
CA SER A 98 -13.81 9.88 4.19
C SER A 98 -13.11 9.21 5.38
N LEU A 99 -13.86 8.69 6.36
CA LEU A 99 -13.30 7.91 7.46
C LEU A 99 -12.61 6.64 6.94
N VAL A 100 -13.29 5.84 6.12
CA VAL A 100 -12.75 4.59 5.59
C VAL A 100 -11.48 4.82 4.78
N ARG A 101 -11.46 5.79 3.87
CA ARG A 101 -10.26 6.16 3.10
C ARG A 101 -9.10 6.56 4.02
N GLY A 102 -9.36 7.35 5.05
CA GLY A 102 -8.35 7.74 6.03
C GLY A 102 -7.77 6.54 6.79
N ILE A 103 -8.61 5.57 7.16
CA ILE A 103 -8.15 4.35 7.84
C ILE A 103 -7.33 3.46 6.91
N ILE A 104 -7.72 3.32 5.65
CA ILE A 104 -6.94 2.58 4.63
C ILE A 104 -5.54 3.20 4.52
N ALA A 105 -5.45 4.52 4.38
CA ALA A 105 -4.17 5.23 4.29
C ALA A 105 -3.28 4.98 5.53
N LEU A 106 -3.84 4.99 6.75
CA LEU A 106 -3.07 4.70 7.96
C LEU A 106 -2.55 3.27 8.00
N VAL A 107 -3.34 2.29 7.53
CA VAL A 107 -2.93 0.88 7.48
C VAL A 107 -1.88 0.65 6.39
N ASP A 108 -2.02 1.30 5.24
CA ASP A 108 -1.04 1.23 4.15
C ASP A 108 0.33 1.74 4.60
N GLN A 109 0.38 2.82 5.39
CA GLN A 109 1.64 3.29 5.99
C GLN A 109 2.27 2.24 6.92
N ARG A 110 1.46 1.47 7.65
CA ARG A 110 1.96 0.40 8.53
C ARG A 110 2.46 -0.83 7.77
N TYR A 111 2.04 -1.03 6.52
CA TYR A 111 2.49 -2.17 5.72
C TYR A 111 4.02 -2.22 5.56
N SER A 112 4.68 -1.07 5.42
CA SER A 112 6.16 -1.01 5.35
C SER A 112 6.88 -1.53 6.61
N ILE A 113 6.17 -1.61 7.74
CA ILE A 113 6.71 -1.98 9.06
C ILE A 113 6.36 -3.42 9.40
N ILE A 114 5.09 -3.82 9.19
CA ILE A 114 4.53 -5.11 9.63
C ILE A 114 3.90 -5.93 8.49
N GLN A 115 4.10 -5.53 7.24
CA GLN A 115 3.65 -6.25 6.04
C GLN A 115 2.15 -6.60 6.07
N HIS A 116 1.76 -7.78 5.53
CA HIS A 116 0.36 -8.21 5.42
C HIS A 116 -0.37 -8.29 6.76
N ARG A 117 0.37 -8.41 7.87
CA ARG A 117 -0.19 -8.36 9.23
C ARG A 117 -0.88 -7.03 9.51
N ALA A 118 -0.54 -5.93 8.83
CA ALA A 118 -1.27 -4.66 8.92
C ALA A 118 -2.74 -4.83 8.53
N PHE A 119 -3.02 -5.61 7.49
CA PHE A 119 -4.37 -5.87 7.01
C PHE A 119 -5.11 -6.85 7.91
N GLU A 120 -4.42 -7.90 8.40
CA GLU A 120 -4.97 -8.79 9.43
C GLU A 120 -5.40 -8.01 10.67
N ALA A 121 -4.54 -7.11 11.14
CA ALA A 121 -4.78 -6.29 12.31
C ALA A 121 -6.06 -5.46 12.20
N LEU A 122 -6.29 -4.86 11.03
CA LEU A 122 -7.50 -4.09 10.78
C LEU A 122 -8.73 -4.99 10.64
N VAL A 123 -8.66 -6.02 9.81
CA VAL A 123 -9.85 -6.78 9.38
C VAL A 123 -10.31 -7.79 10.43
N LEU A 124 -9.39 -8.41 11.16
CA LEU A 124 -9.70 -9.47 12.11
C LEU A 124 -9.78 -8.99 13.56
N TYR A 125 -8.95 -8.02 13.96
CA TYR A 125 -8.73 -7.72 15.39
C TYR A 125 -9.21 -6.32 15.80
N ALA A 126 -9.07 -5.31 14.94
CA ALA A 126 -9.37 -3.92 15.31
C ALA A 126 -10.87 -3.70 15.57
N PRO A 127 -11.24 -2.86 16.57
CA PRO A 127 -12.60 -2.37 16.70
C PRO A 127 -12.98 -1.43 15.54
N LEU A 128 -13.91 -1.86 14.68
CA LEU A 128 -14.28 -1.16 13.44
C LEU A 128 -15.54 -0.29 13.53
N SER A 129 -16.06 -0.04 14.73
CA SER A 129 -17.19 0.88 14.88
C SER A 129 -16.82 2.28 14.36
N LEU A 130 -17.76 2.98 13.72
CA LEU A 130 -17.50 4.30 13.12
C LEU A 130 -16.94 5.33 14.12
N LYS A 131 -17.32 5.22 15.39
CA LYS A 131 -16.79 6.08 16.47
C LYS A 131 -15.30 5.80 16.69
N CYS A 132 -14.91 4.53 16.76
CA CYS A 132 -13.51 4.11 16.86
C CYS A 132 -12.70 4.59 15.65
N LEU A 133 -13.21 4.39 14.43
CA LEU A 133 -12.55 4.84 13.20
C LEU A 133 -12.33 6.36 13.19
N SER A 134 -13.32 7.14 13.65
CA SER A 134 -13.18 8.58 13.81
C SER A 134 -12.04 8.95 14.76
N HIS A 135 -11.91 8.25 15.89
CA HIS A 135 -10.84 8.50 16.86
C HIS A 135 -9.46 8.13 16.33
N TYR A 136 -9.34 7.03 15.60
CA TYR A 136 -8.10 6.59 14.97
C TYR A 136 -7.62 7.62 13.94
N LYS A 137 -8.54 8.07 13.07
CA LYS A 137 -8.25 9.08 12.05
C LYS A 137 -7.82 10.43 12.66
N GLN A 138 -8.38 10.82 13.80
CA GLN A 138 -8.05 12.08 14.49
C GLN A 138 -6.69 12.08 15.18
N ALA A 139 -6.11 10.90 15.47
CA ALA A 139 -4.83 10.78 16.17
C ALA A 139 -3.96 9.71 15.51
N PRO A 140 -3.45 9.97 14.30
CA PRO A 140 -2.70 8.98 13.50
C PRO A 140 -1.49 8.44 14.26
N GLY A 141 -0.67 9.30 14.90
CA GLY A 141 0.48 8.83 15.68
C GLY A 141 0.13 7.88 16.83
N ARG A 142 -1.06 8.03 17.46
CA ARG A 142 -1.53 7.09 18.49
C ARG A 142 -2.00 5.77 17.88
N PHE A 143 -2.66 5.83 16.73
CA PHE A 143 -3.04 4.63 15.98
C PHE A 143 -1.81 3.83 15.60
N GLU A 144 -0.82 4.50 15.04
CA GLU A 144 0.45 3.91 14.64
C GLU A 144 1.20 3.22 15.78
N ALA A 145 1.21 3.85 16.96
CA ALA A 145 1.88 3.32 18.15
C ALA A 145 1.28 1.99 18.64
N CYS A 146 0.04 1.65 18.27
CA CYS A 146 -0.57 0.36 18.62
C CYS A 146 0.05 -0.83 17.86
N PHE A 147 0.81 -0.60 16.79
CA PHE A 147 1.36 -1.63 15.92
C PHE A 147 2.89 -1.74 16.11
N PRO A 148 3.38 -2.66 16.96
CA PRO A 148 4.80 -2.80 17.18
C PRO A 148 5.51 -3.36 15.94
N ARG A 149 6.76 -2.91 15.74
CA ARG A 149 7.62 -3.42 14.67
C ARG A 149 8.08 -4.84 15.02
N ASN A 150 7.73 -5.79 14.17
CA ASN A 150 8.12 -7.18 14.30
C ASN A 150 8.73 -7.68 12.98
N THR A 151 9.73 -8.55 13.07
CA THR A 151 10.24 -9.26 11.89
C THR A 151 9.18 -10.23 11.43
N VAL A 152 8.65 -10.00 10.23
CA VAL A 152 7.65 -10.88 9.62
C VAL A 152 8.39 -11.91 8.78
N SER A 153 8.24 -13.18 9.16
CA SER A 153 8.66 -14.30 8.32
C SER A 153 7.70 -14.46 7.14
N PHE A 154 8.12 -15.23 6.13
CA PHE A 154 7.21 -15.57 5.04
C PHE A 154 6.07 -16.44 5.58
N GLU A 155 4.83 -16.05 5.30
CA GLU A 155 3.63 -16.66 5.87
C GLU A 155 2.61 -17.00 4.78
N VAL A 156 1.81 -18.06 4.97
CA VAL A 156 0.78 -18.45 4.00
C VAL A 156 -0.32 -17.39 3.86
N GLN A 157 -0.59 -16.64 4.93
CA GLN A 157 -1.51 -15.51 4.97
C GLN A 157 -1.12 -14.40 3.97
N ALA A 158 0.17 -14.27 3.64
CA ALA A 158 0.65 -13.29 2.67
C ALA A 158 0.27 -13.60 1.22
N SER A 159 -0.17 -14.83 0.91
CA SER A 159 -0.70 -15.16 -0.43
C SER A 159 -2.15 -14.72 -0.63
N LEU A 160 -2.92 -14.64 0.46
CA LEU A 160 -4.28 -14.12 0.48
C LEU A 160 -4.42 -13.02 1.54
N PRO A 161 -3.71 -11.89 1.38
CA PRO A 161 -3.78 -10.81 2.34
C PRO A 161 -5.19 -10.26 2.42
N LEU A 162 -5.58 -9.85 3.63
CA LEU A 162 -6.86 -9.18 3.88
C LEU A 162 -6.87 -7.71 3.41
N TYR A 163 -6.15 -7.42 2.32
CA TYR A 163 -6.04 -6.09 1.74
C TYR A 163 -7.37 -5.71 1.08
N LEU A 164 -7.95 -4.61 1.55
CA LEU A 164 -9.35 -4.27 1.25
C LEU A 164 -9.63 -4.05 -0.25
N PRO A 165 -8.75 -3.40 -1.03
CA PRO A 165 -8.92 -3.31 -2.48
C PRO A 165 -8.97 -4.67 -3.19
N PHE A 166 -8.17 -5.66 -2.77
CA PHE A 166 -8.25 -7.01 -3.34
C PHE A 166 -9.60 -7.66 -3.05
N ILE A 167 -10.05 -7.60 -1.78
CA ILE A 167 -11.35 -8.13 -1.36
C ILE A 167 -12.48 -7.48 -2.17
N ILE A 168 -12.51 -6.15 -2.26
CA ILE A 168 -13.59 -5.42 -2.95
C ILE A 168 -13.59 -5.68 -4.45
N THR A 169 -12.42 -5.79 -5.06
CA THR A 169 -12.33 -6.11 -6.49
C THR A 169 -12.88 -7.51 -6.76
N SER A 170 -12.56 -8.49 -5.91
CA SER A 170 -13.06 -9.87 -6.01
C SER A 170 -14.54 -10.05 -5.67
N ARG A 171 -15.18 -9.08 -5.01
CA ARG A 171 -16.62 -9.11 -4.67
C ARG A 171 -17.54 -8.87 -5.88
N CYS A 172 -17.01 -8.42 -7.02
CA CYS A 172 -17.81 -8.10 -8.19
C CYS A 172 -18.12 -9.39 -9.01
N PRO A 173 -19.37 -9.87 -9.06
CA PRO A 173 -19.72 -11.21 -9.60
C PRO A 173 -19.48 -11.37 -11.10
N GLN A 174 -19.39 -10.26 -11.83
CA GLN A 174 -19.25 -10.19 -13.27
C GLN A 174 -17.93 -10.78 -13.81
N TYR A 175 -16.96 -11.05 -12.95
CA TYR A 175 -15.73 -11.73 -13.33
C TYR A 175 -15.28 -12.69 -12.23
N LYS A 176 -15.69 -13.96 -12.31
CA LYS A 176 -14.86 -15.04 -11.77
C LYS A 176 -13.60 -15.10 -12.62
N TYR A 177 -12.43 -15.14 -12.01
CA TYR A 177 -11.19 -15.37 -12.76
C TYR A 177 -11.32 -16.71 -13.50
N VAL A 178 -11.44 -16.67 -14.83
CA VAL A 178 -11.37 -17.87 -15.68
C VAL A 178 -10.05 -17.76 -16.42
N ALA A 179 -9.18 -18.76 -16.25
CA ALA A 179 -7.87 -18.83 -16.90
C ALA A 179 -7.95 -18.52 -18.42
N PRO A 180 -6.88 -17.96 -19.01
CA PRO A 180 -7.01 -16.75 -19.82
C PRO A 180 -7.42 -17.00 -21.26
N SER A 181 -8.38 -16.19 -21.72
CA SER A 181 -8.20 -15.48 -22.99
C SER A 181 -7.81 -14.03 -22.66
N ILE A 182 -6.92 -13.43 -23.46
CA ILE A 182 -6.30 -12.11 -23.27
C ILE A 182 -7.33 -11.00 -22.92
N LYS A 183 -8.57 -11.14 -23.36
CA LYS A 183 -9.68 -10.21 -23.10
C LYS A 183 -10.06 -10.09 -21.62
N TYR A 184 -9.94 -11.16 -20.82
CA TYR A 184 -10.29 -11.13 -19.39
C TYR A 184 -9.22 -10.51 -18.50
N HIS A 185 -7.96 -10.48 -18.97
CA HIS A 185 -6.84 -9.92 -18.22
C HIS A 185 -6.95 -8.40 -18.06
N LEU A 186 -7.27 -7.70 -19.16
CA LEU A 186 -7.38 -6.24 -19.17
C LEU A 186 -8.52 -5.73 -18.28
N THR A 187 -9.70 -6.34 -18.37
CA THR A 187 -10.88 -5.90 -17.59
C THR A 187 -10.73 -6.08 -16.08
N TYR A 188 -9.93 -7.07 -15.64
CA TYR A 188 -9.67 -7.34 -14.22
C TYR A 188 -8.74 -6.28 -13.62
N CYS A 189 -7.69 -5.91 -14.35
CA CYS A 189 -6.75 -4.85 -14.01
C CYS A 189 -7.43 -3.48 -13.94
N ASP A 190 -8.24 -3.13 -14.96
CA ASP A 190 -8.96 -1.85 -15.00
C ASP A 190 -9.85 -1.67 -13.76
N ARG A 191 -10.54 -2.73 -13.33
CA ARG A 191 -11.40 -2.66 -12.16
C ARG A 191 -10.61 -2.53 -10.86
N TYR A 192 -9.49 -3.23 -10.74
CA TYR A 192 -8.62 -3.07 -9.58
C TYR A 192 -8.12 -1.61 -9.47
N VAL A 193 -7.70 -1.01 -10.60
CA VAL A 193 -7.31 0.40 -10.67
C VAL A 193 -8.47 1.34 -10.28
N GLU A 194 -9.69 1.09 -10.75
CA GLU A 194 -10.87 1.84 -10.35
C GLU A 194 -11.12 1.79 -8.84
N VAL A 195 -10.98 0.60 -8.24
CA VAL A 195 -11.16 0.37 -6.79
C VAL A 195 -10.07 1.08 -5.99
N CYS A 196 -8.80 0.90 -6.36
CA CYS A 196 -7.67 1.59 -5.74
C CYS A 196 -7.83 3.12 -5.78
N THR A 197 -8.20 3.66 -6.95
CA THR A 197 -8.49 5.08 -7.13
C THR A 197 -9.65 5.54 -6.25
N ALA A 198 -10.73 4.76 -6.15
CA ALA A 198 -11.88 5.09 -5.32
C ALA A 198 -11.59 5.06 -3.82
N LEU A 199 -10.66 4.20 -3.40
CA LEU A 199 -10.24 4.02 -2.01
C LEU A 199 -9.02 4.88 -1.64
N HIS A 200 -8.47 5.63 -2.60
CA HIS A 200 -7.30 6.49 -2.45
C HIS A 200 -6.06 5.71 -1.98
N THR A 201 -5.80 4.58 -2.62
CA THR A 201 -4.62 3.74 -2.32
C THR A 201 -3.96 3.25 -3.60
N LYS A 202 -2.63 3.04 -3.54
CA LYS A 202 -1.81 2.49 -4.62
C LYS A 202 -0.72 1.55 -4.05
N LEU A 203 -1.00 0.90 -2.92
CA LEU A 203 0.01 0.13 -2.19
C LEU A 203 0.56 -1.05 -3.02
N PHE A 204 -0.31 -1.69 -3.79
CA PHE A 204 0.01 -2.83 -4.66
C PHE A 204 -0.47 -2.60 -6.08
N ASP A 205 0.24 -3.19 -7.04
CA ASP A 205 -0.11 -3.17 -8.45
C ASP A 205 -1.12 -4.26 -8.83
N GLU A 206 -1.51 -4.24 -10.09
CA GLU A 206 -2.40 -5.20 -10.73
C GLU A 206 -1.82 -6.62 -10.68
N ASN A 207 -0.50 -6.77 -10.78
CA ASN A 207 0.16 -8.08 -10.72
C ASN A 207 -0.04 -8.73 -9.35
N ALA A 208 0.16 -7.98 -8.26
CA ALA A 208 -0.10 -8.47 -6.92
C ALA A 208 -1.57 -8.87 -6.73
N PHE A 209 -2.51 -8.14 -7.34
CA PHE A 209 -3.92 -8.54 -7.33
C PHE A 209 -4.20 -9.81 -8.15
N ILE A 210 -3.59 -9.97 -9.33
CA ILE A 210 -3.73 -11.18 -10.15
C ILE A 210 -3.26 -12.41 -9.36
N GLU A 211 -2.15 -12.27 -8.65
CA GLU A 211 -1.58 -13.32 -7.83
C GLU A 211 -2.48 -13.68 -6.63
N PHE A 212 -3.08 -12.68 -5.99
CA PHE A 212 -4.15 -12.90 -5.00
C PHE A 212 -5.34 -13.67 -5.61
N ALA A 213 -5.82 -13.23 -6.78
CA ALA A 213 -6.96 -13.85 -7.44
C ALA A 213 -6.67 -15.30 -7.85
N LEU A 214 -5.46 -15.59 -8.31
CA LEU A 214 -4.99 -16.94 -8.63
C LEU A 214 -4.91 -17.85 -7.41
N ALA A 215 -4.40 -17.35 -6.28
CA ALA A 215 -4.35 -18.09 -5.03
C ALA A 215 -5.77 -18.43 -4.52
N LEU A 216 -6.70 -17.48 -4.68
CA LEU A 216 -8.10 -17.64 -4.28
C LEU A 216 -8.83 -18.65 -5.16
N ASP A 217 -8.70 -18.54 -6.49
CA ASP A 217 -9.34 -19.44 -7.45
C ASP A 217 -8.89 -20.89 -7.27
N ARG A 218 -7.58 -21.08 -7.05
CA ARG A 218 -6.98 -22.41 -6.83
C ARG A 218 -7.17 -22.93 -5.41
N MET A 219 -7.71 -22.13 -4.50
CA MET A 219 -7.81 -22.41 -3.06
C MET A 219 -6.47 -22.89 -2.49
N LYS A 220 -5.36 -22.31 -2.95
CA LYS A 220 -4.00 -22.77 -2.61
C LYS A 220 -3.18 -21.61 -2.06
N CYS A 221 -3.13 -21.52 -0.74
CA CYS A 221 -2.23 -20.59 -0.06
C CYS A 221 -0.78 -21.08 -0.16
N VAL A 222 0.14 -20.15 -0.34
CA VAL A 222 1.59 -20.42 -0.35
C VAL A 222 2.31 -19.40 0.49
N THR A 223 3.40 -19.81 1.09
CA THR A 223 4.32 -18.90 1.77
C THR A 223 4.89 -17.92 0.74
N ARG A 224 4.66 -16.62 0.94
CA ARG A 224 4.99 -15.58 -0.04
C ARG A 224 5.49 -14.29 0.62
N SER A 225 6.31 -13.54 -0.11
CA SER A 225 6.47 -12.10 0.12
C SER A 225 5.59 -11.33 -0.84
N LEU A 226 4.71 -10.50 -0.29
CA LEU A 226 4.08 -9.44 -1.06
C LEU A 226 5.15 -8.41 -1.47
N PRO A 227 4.96 -7.72 -2.60
CA PRO A 227 5.94 -6.73 -3.04
C PRO A 227 6.11 -5.63 -1.99
N ALA A 228 7.28 -4.99 -2.02
CA ALA A 228 7.50 -3.77 -1.24
C ALA A 228 6.42 -2.73 -1.63
N PRO A 229 6.04 -1.83 -0.69
CA PRO A 229 5.15 -0.72 -1.04
C PRO A 229 5.69 -0.03 -2.29
N GLN A 230 4.83 0.22 -3.28
CA GLN A 230 5.23 1.10 -4.36
C GLN A 230 5.51 2.48 -3.77
N GLU A 231 6.61 3.13 -4.18
CA GLU A 231 6.80 4.54 -3.85
C GLU A 231 5.56 5.30 -4.33
N PRO A 232 5.02 6.23 -3.51
CA PRO A 232 3.83 6.97 -3.87
C PRO A 232 4.12 7.79 -5.14
N GLN A 233 3.78 7.24 -6.30
CA GLN A 233 3.76 8.01 -7.52
C GLN A 233 2.63 9.02 -7.41
N PRO A 234 2.89 10.32 -7.66
CA PRO A 234 1.87 11.34 -7.54
C PRO A 234 0.70 11.01 -8.47
N LEU A 235 -0.49 10.87 -7.88
CA LEU A 235 -1.76 10.91 -8.61
C LEU A 235 -1.88 12.32 -9.18
N VAL A 236 -1.40 12.50 -10.42
CA VAL A 236 -1.63 13.66 -11.30
C VAL A 236 -1.55 15.01 -10.56
N SER A 237 -0.34 15.55 -10.49
CA SER A 237 0.00 16.96 -10.24
C SER A 237 -0.57 17.61 -8.97
N SER A 238 0.08 17.34 -7.84
CA SER A 238 0.48 18.38 -6.87
C SER A 238 1.64 17.83 -6.04
N GLU A 239 2.85 18.27 -6.35
CA GLU A 239 4.08 17.98 -5.60
C GLU A 239 3.88 18.39 -4.13
N GLY A 240 4.24 17.51 -3.18
CA GLY A 240 4.27 17.84 -1.75
C GLY A 240 2.95 17.68 -0.98
N ALA A 241 1.93 17.02 -1.54
CA ALA A 241 0.67 16.80 -0.83
C ALA A 241 0.77 15.60 0.15
N HIS A 242 0.69 15.86 1.46
CA HIS A 242 0.43 14.81 2.43
C HIS A 242 -1.07 14.82 2.81
N TYR A 243 -1.65 13.64 2.97
CA TYR A 243 -3.07 13.54 3.34
C TYR A 243 -3.22 13.83 4.84
N ASP A 244 -3.74 15.02 5.16
CA ASP A 244 -4.09 15.37 6.53
C ASP A 244 -5.36 14.58 6.92
N ALA A 245 -5.13 13.48 7.63
CA ALA A 245 -6.19 12.63 8.15
C ALA A 245 -7.14 13.40 9.08
N VAL A 246 -6.72 14.46 9.75
CA VAL A 246 -7.57 15.25 10.65
C VAL A 246 -8.52 16.15 9.85
N ARG A 247 -8.01 16.81 8.80
CA ARG A 247 -8.80 17.75 7.98
C ARG A 247 -9.52 17.09 6.80
N GLY A 248 -9.16 15.86 6.45
CA GLY A 248 -9.78 15.11 5.36
C GLY A 248 -9.52 15.69 3.98
N ILE A 249 -8.46 16.51 3.85
CA ILE A 249 -8.03 17.17 2.62
C ILE A 249 -6.55 16.88 2.39
N TRP A 250 -6.12 17.03 1.14
CA TRP A 250 -4.70 17.08 0.79
C TRP A 250 -4.17 18.46 1.18
N VAL A 251 -3.10 18.50 1.99
CA VAL A 251 -2.44 19.73 2.42
C VAL A 251 -1.09 19.79 1.71
N ASN A 252 -0.83 20.92 1.04
CA ASN A 252 0.46 21.22 0.46
C ASN A 252 1.26 22.02 1.49
N ASP A 253 2.46 21.56 1.84
CA ASP A 253 3.29 22.15 2.91
C ASP A 253 4.08 23.41 2.51
N VAL A 254 3.69 24.14 1.46
CA VAL A 254 4.53 25.23 0.94
C VAL A 254 3.73 26.51 0.76
N ASP A 255 3.71 27.34 1.81
CA ASP A 255 3.73 28.80 1.64
C ASP A 255 5.19 29.17 1.28
N ASP A 256 5.36 29.77 0.10
CA ASP A 256 6.55 30.46 -0.43
C ASP A 256 7.93 29.77 -0.29
N VAL A 257 8.25 28.85 -1.21
CA VAL A 257 9.55 28.85 -1.90
C VAL A 257 9.36 28.34 -3.34
N ASP A 258 9.70 29.19 -4.30
CA ASP A 258 9.84 28.88 -5.72
C ASP A 258 10.99 27.89 -5.93
N VAL A 259 10.69 26.62 -6.25
CA VAL A 259 11.64 25.72 -6.91
C VAL A 259 10.87 24.73 -7.80
N THR A 260 10.96 25.00 -9.10
CA THR A 260 10.86 24.03 -10.20
C THR A 260 11.70 22.78 -9.93
N GLU A 261 11.08 21.59 -9.88
CA GLU A 261 11.64 20.23 -10.12
C GLU A 261 10.82 19.22 -9.27
N TYR A 262 10.02 18.31 -9.84
CA TYR A 262 10.42 16.92 -10.13
C TYR A 262 9.16 16.06 -10.43
N VAL A 263 9.03 15.55 -11.67
CA VAL A 263 8.27 14.31 -11.92
C VAL A 263 8.99 13.41 -12.95
N ASN A 264 9.31 12.22 -12.44
CA ASN A 264 9.50 10.91 -13.07
C ASN A 264 10.44 10.74 -14.26
N THR A 265 11.53 10.02 -13.98
CA THR A 265 11.93 8.81 -14.73
C THR A 265 12.60 7.82 -13.78
N GLU A 266 12.50 6.53 -14.11
CA GLU A 266 12.98 5.40 -13.31
C GLU A 266 14.48 5.48 -13.01
N ILE A 267 14.83 5.69 -11.74
CA ILE A 267 16.21 5.76 -11.25
C ILE A 267 16.39 4.64 -10.22
N TYR A 268 17.40 3.78 -10.39
CA TYR A 268 17.94 3.00 -9.28
C TYR A 268 18.59 3.99 -8.30
N ALA A 269 17.89 4.30 -7.20
CA ALA A 269 18.39 5.20 -6.19
C ALA A 269 19.63 4.60 -5.51
N ILE A 270 20.80 5.20 -5.74
CA ILE A 270 21.96 5.01 -4.86
C ILE A 270 21.69 5.90 -3.63
N PRO A 271 21.52 5.33 -2.43
CA PRO A 271 21.15 6.11 -1.26
C PRO A 271 22.27 7.08 -0.85
N GLY A 272 21.88 8.29 -0.43
CA GLY A 272 22.76 9.41 -0.09
C GLY A 272 23.72 9.20 1.09
N ARG A 273 23.75 8.01 1.71
CA ARG A 273 24.83 7.54 2.59
C ARG A 273 25.07 6.04 2.40
N LEU A 274 26.20 5.71 1.78
CA LEU A 274 26.68 4.35 1.53
C LEU A 274 27.36 3.70 2.76
N THR A 275 27.04 4.12 3.99
CA THR A 275 27.77 3.71 5.20
C THR A 275 27.48 2.27 5.65
N SER A 276 26.55 1.56 5.02
CA SER A 276 26.13 0.21 5.39
C SER A 276 26.05 -0.78 4.22
N TYR A 277 26.53 -0.40 3.04
CA TYR A 277 26.74 -1.34 1.94
C TYR A 277 28.13 -1.94 2.04
N LYS A 278 28.22 -3.25 1.81
CA LYS A 278 29.50 -3.93 1.65
C LYS A 278 30.12 -3.40 0.36
N VAL A 279 31.08 -2.49 0.50
CA VAL A 279 31.92 -2.05 -0.62
C VAL A 279 32.58 -3.32 -1.14
N PHE A 280 32.27 -3.70 -2.38
CA PHE A 280 33.04 -4.73 -3.06
C PHE A 280 34.51 -4.28 -3.03
N ASP A 281 35.43 -5.21 -2.81
CA ASP A 281 36.85 -4.94 -2.59
C ASP A 281 37.51 -4.40 -3.89
N ILE A 282 37.16 -3.16 -4.26
CA ILE A 282 37.63 -2.48 -5.46
C ILE A 282 39.01 -1.92 -5.12
N SER A 283 40.02 -2.34 -5.90
CA SER A 283 41.40 -1.95 -5.63
C SER A 283 41.60 -0.43 -5.57
N GLU A 284 42.52 0.00 -4.72
CA GLU A 284 42.84 1.41 -4.47
C GLU A 284 43.23 2.15 -5.77
N ILE A 285 43.83 1.43 -6.72
CA ILE A 285 44.20 1.94 -8.05
C ILE A 285 42.96 2.36 -8.85
N ILE A 286 41.88 1.56 -8.82
CA ILE A 286 40.63 1.88 -9.54
C ILE A 286 39.94 3.09 -8.90
N GLN A 287 39.98 3.18 -7.57
CA GLN A 287 39.41 4.34 -6.86
C GLN A 287 40.15 5.64 -7.20
N GLN A 288 41.47 5.58 -7.29
CA GLN A 288 42.29 6.74 -7.63
C GLN A 288 42.14 7.16 -9.10
N ASN A 289 41.99 6.20 -10.01
CA ASN A 289 41.69 6.46 -11.41
C ASN A 289 40.30 7.07 -11.60
N ALA A 290 39.29 6.58 -10.87
CA ALA A 290 37.94 7.14 -10.88
C ALA A 290 37.91 8.59 -10.36
N ALA A 291 38.63 8.88 -9.27
CA ALA A 291 38.75 10.23 -8.74
C ALA A 291 39.46 11.20 -9.70
N THR A 292 40.36 10.68 -10.55
CA THR A 292 41.04 11.48 -11.58
C THR A 292 40.12 11.73 -12.77
N ALA A 293 39.38 10.71 -13.23
CA ALA A 293 38.37 10.85 -14.28
C ALA A 293 37.29 11.89 -13.92
N ALA A 294 36.85 11.90 -12.66
CA ALA A 294 35.86 12.87 -12.16
C ALA A 294 36.38 14.33 -12.17
N LYS A 295 37.69 14.55 -12.03
CA LYS A 295 38.28 15.91 -12.06
C LYS A 295 38.43 16.48 -13.47
N GLU A 296 38.48 15.60 -14.48
CA GLU A 296 38.60 15.96 -15.89
C GLU A 296 37.25 15.96 -16.63
N GLN A 297 36.15 15.89 -15.89
CA GLN A 297 34.81 15.87 -16.45
C GLN A 297 34.47 17.28 -16.99
N VAL A 298 34.47 17.44 -18.31
CA VAL A 298 34.19 18.69 -19.02
C VAL A 298 33.01 18.48 -19.98
N GLY A 299 32.33 19.57 -20.36
CA GLY A 299 31.19 19.54 -21.27
C GLY A 299 29.95 19.02 -20.56
N CYS A 300 29.34 19.86 -19.73
CA CYS A 300 28.04 19.55 -19.10
C CYS A 300 26.95 20.05 -20.05
N ALA A 301 26.45 19.18 -20.92
CA ALA A 301 25.36 19.52 -21.82
C ALA A 301 24.06 18.91 -21.28
N PRO A 302 23.02 19.72 -20.99
CA PRO A 302 21.71 19.18 -20.65
C PRO A 302 21.18 18.41 -21.86
N GLN A 303 20.79 17.16 -21.64
CA GLN A 303 20.13 16.35 -22.65
C GLN A 303 18.63 16.41 -22.39
N GLU A 304 17.87 16.85 -23.39
CA GLU A 304 16.41 16.85 -23.35
C GLU A 304 15.89 15.43 -23.54
N ILE A 305 15.82 14.72 -22.43
CA ILE A 305 15.11 13.44 -22.32
C ILE A 305 13.91 13.72 -21.39
N PRO A 306 12.66 13.56 -21.86
CA PRO A 306 11.48 13.90 -21.07
C PRO A 306 11.46 13.18 -19.72
N GLY A 307 11.42 13.96 -18.63
CA GLY A 307 11.38 13.46 -17.25
C GLY A 307 12.75 13.15 -16.62
N VAL A 308 13.87 13.42 -17.30
CA VAL A 308 15.23 13.23 -16.76
C VAL A 308 16.01 14.56 -16.76
N VAL A 309 16.58 14.96 -15.62
CA VAL A 309 17.68 15.92 -15.62
C VAL A 309 18.97 15.15 -15.92
N SER A 310 19.24 15.01 -17.22
CA SER A 310 20.43 14.33 -17.69
C SER A 310 21.47 15.35 -18.13
N PHE A 311 22.68 15.21 -17.60
CA PHE A 311 23.84 15.93 -18.07
C PHE A 311 24.70 14.94 -18.82
N LYS A 312 24.81 15.13 -20.13
CA LYS A 312 25.83 14.44 -20.91
C LYS A 312 27.15 15.10 -20.57
N PHE A 313 28.06 14.31 -20.00
CA PHE A 313 29.46 14.68 -19.84
C PHE A 313 30.27 14.05 -20.95
N ASP A 314 31.32 14.74 -21.40
CA ASP A 314 32.20 14.16 -22.40
C ASP A 314 32.97 12.99 -21.77
N TRP A 315 32.89 11.86 -22.47
CA TRP A 315 33.60 10.66 -22.08
C TRP A 315 35.08 10.84 -22.40
N SER A 316 35.91 10.86 -21.35
CA SER A 316 37.36 10.94 -21.53
C SER A 316 38.01 9.56 -21.54
N THR A 317 39.23 9.48 -22.09
CA THR A 317 40.05 8.26 -22.09
C THR A 317 40.30 7.69 -20.68
N HIS A 318 40.23 8.52 -19.64
CA HIS A 318 40.34 8.06 -18.24
C HIS A 318 39.10 7.28 -17.77
N HIS A 319 37.92 7.58 -18.31
CA HIS A 319 36.70 6.82 -18.03
C HIS A 319 36.76 5.42 -18.66
N ASP A 320 37.30 5.29 -19.88
CA ASP A 320 37.51 3.98 -20.54
C ASP A 320 38.42 3.05 -19.74
N VAL A 321 39.49 3.58 -19.16
CA VAL A 321 40.44 2.81 -18.36
C VAL A 321 39.77 2.27 -17.09
N VAL A 322 38.99 3.10 -16.40
CA VAL A 322 38.25 2.70 -15.19
C VAL A 322 37.20 1.64 -15.53
N CYS A 323 36.40 1.87 -16.58
CA CYS A 323 35.36 0.93 -16.99
C CYS A 323 35.94 -0.41 -17.43
N SER A 324 37.02 -0.42 -18.22
CA SER A 324 37.66 -1.66 -18.68
C SER A 324 38.24 -2.48 -17.53
N GLN A 325 38.82 -1.83 -16.52
CA GLN A 325 39.38 -2.50 -15.33
C GLN A 325 38.27 -3.10 -14.46
N VAL A 326 37.18 -2.37 -14.25
CA VAL A 326 36.02 -2.86 -13.49
C VAL A 326 35.33 -4.00 -14.22
N LEU A 327 35.14 -3.89 -15.54
CA LEU A 327 34.55 -4.97 -16.34
C LEU A 327 35.46 -6.21 -16.33
N GLY A 328 36.77 -6.02 -16.44
CA GLY A 328 37.75 -7.10 -16.35
C GLY A 328 37.64 -7.88 -15.04
N MET A 329 37.46 -7.19 -13.91
CA MET A 329 37.29 -7.82 -12.59
C MET A 329 35.95 -8.55 -12.41
N LEU A 330 34.89 -8.10 -13.10
CA LEU A 330 33.56 -8.71 -12.99
C LEU A 330 33.41 -9.97 -13.84
N VAL A 331 34.25 -10.12 -14.86
CA VAL A 331 34.17 -11.20 -15.85
C VAL A 331 35.31 -12.21 -15.70
N SER A 332 36.29 -11.96 -14.81
CA SER A 332 37.39 -12.85 -14.44
C SER A 332 37.07 -13.76 -13.26
#